data_AF-A0A2S9IRA1-F1
#
_entry.id   AF-A0A2S9IRA1-F1
#
_cell.length_a   1.000
_cell.length_b   1.000
_cell.length_c   1.000
_cell.angle_alpha   90.00
_cell.angle_beta   90.00
_cell.angle_gamma   90.00
#
_symmetry.space_group_name_H-M   'P 1'
#
loop_
_entity.id
_entity.type
_entity.pdbx_description
1 polymer ?
#
loop_
_entity_poly.entity_id
_entity_poly.type
_entity_poly.pdbx_seq_one_letter_code
_entity_poly.pdbx_strand_id
1 'polypeptide(L)'
;MEADPPPPFTYWAPENSTIRNHPRDPLTWIAETEGGSRLYYFGDQCRASQFQHFVGQPVDALPDKPAGATWRMACSTCAVTSDLGRERMNVSYDEDSRAITSISCG
;
A
#
# COMPACT_ATOMS: atom_id res chain seq x y z
N MET A 1 -15.70 9.14 5.85
CA MET A 1 -14.37 9.36 6.46
C MET A 1 -14.58 9.95 7.84
N GLU A 2 -13.97 9.37 8.86
CA GLU A 2 -14.12 9.76 10.28
C GLU A 2 -12.78 10.14 10.95
N ALA A 3 -11.66 9.88 10.28
CA ALA A 3 -10.33 10.17 10.81
C ALA A 3 -10.10 11.69 10.97
N ASP A 4 -9.66 12.10 12.16
CA ASP A 4 -9.25 13.47 12.49
C ASP A 4 -7.95 13.45 13.34
N PRO A 5 -6.79 13.87 12.79
CA PRO A 5 -6.60 14.33 11.41
C PRO A 5 -6.74 13.18 10.39
N PRO A 6 -7.08 13.49 9.13
CA PRO A 6 -7.15 12.51 8.06
C PRO A 6 -5.75 11.98 7.68
N PRO A 7 -5.65 10.78 7.07
CA PRO A 7 -4.37 10.32 6.53
C PRO A 7 -3.94 11.21 5.36
N PRO A 8 -2.63 11.38 5.13
CA PRO A 8 -2.12 12.17 4.01
C PRO A 8 -2.50 11.57 2.63
N PHE A 9 -2.74 10.25 2.58
CA PHE A 9 -3.11 9.54 1.35
C PHE A 9 -4.13 8.44 1.64
N THR A 10 -4.94 8.10 0.63
CA THR A 10 -6.03 7.11 0.73
C THR A 10 -5.92 5.97 -0.29
N TYR A 11 -4.82 5.86 -1.04
CA TYR A 11 -4.64 4.82 -2.07
C TYR A 11 -4.74 3.37 -1.53
N TRP A 12 -4.48 3.20 -0.24
CA TRP A 12 -4.48 1.92 0.47
C TRP A 12 -5.89 1.51 0.93
N ALA A 13 -6.83 2.45 0.96
CA ALA A 13 -8.18 2.25 1.47
C ALA A 13 -9.12 1.90 0.31
N PRO A 14 -9.82 0.76 0.36
CA PRO A 14 -10.82 0.42 -0.65
C PRO A 14 -11.93 1.47 -0.73
N GLU A 15 -12.54 1.58 -1.90
CA GLU A 15 -13.75 2.38 -2.07
C GLU A 15 -14.84 1.94 -1.08
N ASN A 16 -15.64 2.90 -0.62
CA ASN A 16 -16.71 2.69 0.38
C ASN A 16 -16.22 2.22 1.77
N SER A 17 -14.93 2.35 2.07
CA SER A 17 -14.42 2.09 3.42
C SER A 17 -14.62 3.28 4.36
N THR A 18 -14.87 2.99 5.63
CA THR A 18 -14.82 3.98 6.71
C THR A 18 -13.40 4.04 7.26
N ILE A 19 -12.75 5.18 7.03
CA ILE A 19 -11.39 5.46 7.53
C ILE A 19 -11.47 6.16 8.89
N ARG A 20 -10.76 5.63 9.88
CA ARG A 20 -10.61 6.20 11.24
C ARG A 20 -9.16 6.14 11.75
N ASN A 21 -8.85 6.89 12.81
CA ASN A 21 -7.55 6.82 13.47
C ASN A 21 -7.42 5.54 14.31
N HIS A 22 -6.20 5.02 14.43
CA HIS A 22 -5.91 3.91 15.33
C HIS A 22 -5.94 4.38 16.80
N PRO A 23 -6.61 3.66 17.71
CA PRO A 23 -6.88 4.15 19.08
C PRO A 23 -5.64 4.26 19.98
N ARG A 24 -4.53 3.66 19.60
CA ARG A 24 -3.28 3.63 20.39
C ARG A 24 -2.03 4.05 19.62
N ASP A 25 -2.16 4.31 18.32
CA ASP A 25 -1.02 4.68 17.47
C ASP A 25 -1.47 5.88 16.62
N PRO A 26 -1.07 7.11 16.98
CA PRO A 26 -1.54 8.31 16.30
C PRO A 26 -1.04 8.44 14.86
N LEU A 27 -0.08 7.62 14.44
CA LEU A 27 0.47 7.60 13.08
C LEU A 27 -0.08 6.44 12.24
N THR A 28 -1.11 5.76 12.73
CA THR A 28 -1.76 4.65 12.04
C THR A 28 -3.24 4.94 11.79
N TRP A 29 -3.71 4.61 10.59
CA TRP A 29 -5.11 4.69 10.21
C TRP A 29 -5.65 3.30 9.89
N ILE A 30 -6.96 3.13 10.06
CA ILE A 30 -7.68 1.88 9.80
C ILE A 30 -8.77 2.18 8.78
N ALA A 31 -8.82 1.39 7.70
CA ALA A 31 -9.93 1.35 6.78
C ALA A 31 -10.75 0.09 7.04
N GLU A 32 -12.05 0.25 7.26
CA GLU A 32 -12.99 -0.86 7.40
C GLU A 32 -13.98 -0.87 6.25
N THR A 33 -14.16 -2.03 5.62
CA THR A 33 -15.24 -2.24 4.65
C THR A 33 -16.46 -2.86 5.32
N GLU A 34 -17.63 -2.72 4.70
CA GLU A 34 -18.88 -3.36 5.18
C GLU A 34 -18.74 -4.89 5.33
N GLY A 35 -17.89 -5.51 4.51
CA GLY A 35 -17.55 -6.94 4.59
C GLY A 35 -16.65 -7.33 5.76
N GLY A 36 -16.32 -6.40 6.67
CA GLY A 36 -15.53 -6.67 7.88
C GLY A 36 -14.02 -6.75 7.65
N SER A 37 -13.53 -6.45 6.44
CA SER A 37 -12.09 -6.39 6.19
C SER A 37 -11.48 -5.15 6.84
N ARG A 38 -10.34 -5.32 7.50
CA ARG A 38 -9.57 -4.24 8.16
C ARG A 38 -8.21 -4.10 7.50
N LEU A 39 -7.96 -2.96 6.90
CA LEU A 39 -6.65 -2.60 6.36
C LEU A 39 -6.02 -1.52 7.23
N TYR A 40 -4.71 -1.60 7.40
CA TYR A 40 -3.93 -0.67 8.21
C TYR A 40 -2.98 0.12 7.35
N TYR A 41 -2.87 1.41 7.65
CA TYR A 41 -1.92 2.31 7.02
C TYR A 41 -1.00 2.90 8.07
N PHE A 42 0.29 2.59 7.94
CA PHE A 42 1.34 2.97 8.88
C PHE A 42 2.09 4.24 8.44
N GLY A 43 1.50 5.02 7.54
CA GLY A 43 2.12 6.17 6.88
C GLY A 43 2.88 5.82 5.60
N ASP A 44 3.30 6.85 4.87
CA ASP A 44 3.94 6.74 3.55
C ASP A 44 5.48 6.69 3.63
N GLN A 45 6.05 6.02 4.64
CA GLN A 45 7.52 6.01 4.82
C GLN A 45 8.24 5.35 3.63
N CYS A 46 7.59 4.37 3.00
CA CYS A 46 8.09 3.71 1.79
C CYS A 46 7.90 4.53 0.50
N ARG A 47 7.22 5.69 0.57
CA ARG A 47 6.89 6.59 -0.56
C ARG A 47 5.95 6.00 -1.62
N ALA A 48 5.13 5.01 -1.27
CA ALA A 48 4.19 4.37 -2.19
C ALA A 48 3.22 5.35 -2.84
N SER A 49 2.86 6.46 -2.16
CA SER A 49 2.01 7.52 -2.74
C SER A 49 2.55 8.06 -4.08
N GLN A 50 3.89 8.14 -4.23
CA GLN A 50 4.55 8.70 -5.40
C GLN A 50 4.43 7.78 -6.62
N PHE A 51 4.21 6.49 -6.40
CA PHE A 51 4.20 5.46 -7.44
C PHE A 51 2.79 4.97 -7.80
N GLN A 52 1.73 5.50 -7.18
CA GLN A 52 0.36 5.04 -7.44
C GLN A 52 -0.06 5.15 -8.91
N HIS A 53 0.51 6.09 -9.66
CA HIS A 53 0.23 6.27 -11.08
C HIS A 53 0.76 5.12 -11.96
N PHE A 54 1.60 4.23 -11.43
CA PHE A 54 2.06 3.02 -12.12
C PHE A 54 1.11 1.83 -11.95
N VAL A 55 0.10 1.90 -11.08
CA VAL A 55 -0.92 0.84 -10.98
C VAL A 55 -1.64 0.71 -12.33
N GLY A 56 -1.72 -0.52 -12.84
CA GLY A 56 -2.21 -0.85 -14.17
C GLY A 56 -1.16 -0.80 -15.29
N GLN A 57 0.03 -0.26 -15.03
CA GLN A 57 1.14 -0.27 -15.99
C GLN A 57 2.01 -1.53 -15.85
N PRO A 58 2.79 -1.90 -16.88
CA PRO A 58 3.78 -2.97 -16.75
C PRO A 58 4.83 -2.64 -15.67
N VAL A 59 5.29 -3.65 -14.92
CA VAL A 59 6.34 -3.45 -13.90
C VAL A 59 7.64 -2.88 -14.45
N ASP A 60 7.94 -3.10 -15.73
CA ASP A 60 9.14 -2.58 -16.39
C ASP A 60 9.04 -1.07 -16.67
N ALA A 61 7.86 -0.46 -16.47
CA ALA A 61 7.68 1.00 -16.51
C ALA A 61 8.17 1.70 -15.22
N LEU A 62 8.36 0.95 -14.13
CA LEU A 62 8.90 1.54 -12.90
C LEU A 62 10.32 2.04 -13.13
N PRO A 63 10.69 3.19 -12.53
CA PRO A 63 12.07 3.65 -12.56
C PRO A 63 12.96 2.71 -11.75
N ASP A 64 14.27 2.83 -11.96
CA ASP A 64 15.24 2.16 -11.11
C ASP A 64 14.99 2.47 -9.63
N LYS A 65 15.05 1.43 -8.80
CA LYS A 65 14.84 1.55 -7.36
C LYS A 65 15.82 2.59 -6.79
N PRO A 66 15.32 3.66 -6.12
CA PRO A 66 16.18 4.67 -5.53
C PRO A 66 17.22 4.08 -4.56
N ALA A 67 18.37 4.73 -4.47
CA ALA A 67 19.41 4.35 -3.52
C ALA A 67 18.85 4.38 -2.07
N GLY A 68 19.09 3.31 -1.31
CA GLY A 68 18.58 3.16 0.05
C GLY A 68 17.10 2.78 0.18
N ALA A 69 16.33 2.73 -0.92
CA ALA A 69 14.94 2.27 -0.85
C ALA A 69 14.85 0.74 -0.74
N THR A 70 13.86 0.25 0.00
CA THR A 70 13.55 -1.18 0.16
C THR A 70 12.29 -1.50 -0.64
N TRP A 71 12.43 -2.22 -1.75
CA TRP A 71 11.28 -2.63 -2.57
C TRP A 71 11.15 -4.14 -2.56
N ARG A 72 9.91 -4.64 -2.49
CA ARG A 72 9.57 -6.04 -2.70
C ARG A 72 8.66 -6.15 -3.92
N MET A 73 9.18 -6.78 -4.96
CA MET A 73 8.40 -7.17 -6.12
C MET A 73 7.87 -8.59 -5.89
N ALA A 74 6.57 -8.80 -6.00
CA ALA A 74 5.98 -10.12 -5.92
C ALA A 74 4.80 -10.23 -6.89
N CYS A 75 4.60 -11.42 -7.46
CA CYS A 75 3.38 -11.67 -8.22
C CYS A 75 2.18 -11.72 -7.27
N SER A 76 0.98 -11.40 -7.76
CA SER A 76 -0.25 -11.35 -6.97
C SER A 76 -0.64 -12.70 -6.34
N THR A 77 -0.16 -13.80 -6.92
CA THR A 77 -0.34 -15.19 -6.46
C THR A 77 0.84 -15.72 -5.66
N CYS A 78 1.95 -14.98 -5.60
CA CYS A 78 3.19 -15.42 -4.96
C CYS A 78 3.04 -15.39 -3.44
N ALA A 79 3.50 -16.45 -2.78
CA ALA A 79 3.61 -16.45 -1.33
C ALA A 79 4.65 -15.41 -0.87
N VAL A 80 4.29 -14.57 0.09
CA VAL A 80 5.17 -13.58 0.70
C VAL A 80 5.13 -13.71 2.22
N THR A 81 6.25 -13.39 2.88
CA THR A 81 6.28 -13.28 4.33
C THR A 81 5.41 -12.10 4.79
N SER A 82 4.59 -12.34 5.81
CA SER A 82 3.76 -11.31 6.45
C SER A 82 4.50 -10.71 7.65
N ASP A 83 5.51 -9.90 7.35
CA ASP A 83 6.26 -9.10 8.31
C ASP A 83 6.01 -7.61 8.04
N LEU A 84 5.96 -6.78 9.10
CA LEU A 84 5.76 -5.34 8.95
C LEU A 84 7.10 -4.63 8.70
N GLY A 85 7.28 -4.13 7.48
CA GLY A 85 8.37 -3.24 7.09
C GLY A 85 7.84 -1.87 6.66
N ARG A 86 7.77 -0.90 7.58
CA ARG A 86 7.19 0.44 7.29
C ARG A 86 7.91 1.19 6.15
N GLU A 87 9.22 0.95 5.99
CA GLU A 87 10.06 1.55 4.94
C GLU A 87 10.02 0.75 3.61
N ARG A 88 9.41 -0.45 3.62
CA ARG A 88 9.35 -1.32 2.45
C ARG A 88 8.16 -0.96 1.58
N MET A 89 8.43 -0.72 0.31
CA MET A 89 7.40 -0.60 -0.72
C MET A 89 7.15 -1.98 -1.32
N ASN A 90 5.92 -2.45 -1.26
CA ASN A 90 5.48 -3.64 -1.98
C ASN A 90 4.93 -3.24 -3.32
N VAL A 91 5.34 -3.96 -4.35
CA VAL A 91 4.75 -3.91 -5.67
C VAL A 91 4.22 -5.30 -5.98
N SER A 92 2.90 -5.42 -6.03
CA SER A 92 2.22 -6.62 -6.50
C SER A 92 1.94 -6.49 -7.99
N TYR A 93 2.21 -7.54 -8.76
CA TYR A 93 1.95 -7.55 -10.20
C TYR A 93 1.28 -8.85 -10.64
N ASP A 94 0.51 -8.78 -11.71
CA ASP A 94 -0.07 -9.96 -12.35
C ASP A 94 1.02 -10.78 -13.06
N GLU A 95 1.04 -12.09 -12.83
CA GLU A 95 2.15 -12.95 -13.27
C GLU A 95 2.25 -13.03 -14.80
N ASP A 96 1.10 -13.12 -15.48
CA ASP A 96 1.02 -13.29 -16.94
C ASP A 96 1.23 -11.97 -17.68
N SER A 97 0.44 -10.94 -17.33
CA SER A 97 0.47 -9.64 -18.02
C SER A 97 1.59 -8.73 -17.55
N ARG A 98 2.23 -9.06 -16.42
CA ARG A 98 3.25 -8.22 -15.76
C ARG A 98 2.72 -6.84 -15.35
N ALA A 99 1.40 -6.64 -15.35
CA ALA A 99 0.78 -5.39 -14.95
C ALA A 99 0.77 -5.24 -13.42
N ILE A 100 1.13 -4.06 -12.92
CA ILE A 100 1.09 -3.74 -11.50
C ILE A 100 -0.35 -3.73 -11.03
N THR A 101 -0.67 -4.54 -10.03
CA THR A 101 -2.02 -4.62 -9.44
C THR A 101 -2.15 -3.80 -8.17
N SER A 102 -1.06 -3.63 -7.40
CA SER A 102 -1.06 -2.76 -6.23
C SER A 102 0.33 -2.30 -5.84
N ILE A 103 0.40 -1.10 -5.25
CA ILE A 103 1.61 -0.56 -4.63
C ILE A 103 1.27 -0.08 -3.22
N SER A 104 1.98 -0.56 -2.19
CA SER A 104 1.66 -0.26 -0.79
C SER A 104 2.89 -0.25 0.12
N CYS A 105 2.77 0.42 1.27
CA CYS A 105 3.78 0.33 2.34
C CYS A 105 3.44 -0.82 3.29
N GLY A 106 4.41 -1.66 3.62
CA GLY A 106 4.19 -2.77 4.55
C GLY A 106 5.22 -3.88 4.53
#